data_AF-A0A7S7US29-F1
#
_entry.id   AF-A0A7S7US29-F1
#
_cell.length_a   1.000
_cell.length_b   1.000
_cell.length_c   1.000
_cell.angle_alpha   90.00
_cell.angle_beta   90.00
_cell.angle_gamma   90.00
#
_symmetry.space_group_name_H-M   'P 1'
#
loop_
_entity.id
_entity.type
_entity.pdbx_description
1 polymer ?
#
loop_
_entity_poly.entity_id
_entity_poly.type
_entity_poly.pdbx_seq_one_letter_code
_entity_poly.pdbx_strand_id
1 'polypeptide(L)' 'MPISALLARIRRLVPNTNARHYDEIVRNFGVGALRPPPTPMSDGELARAIAEFLKDAPTTESVAALGRRLDPTSPL' A
#
# COMPACT_ATOMS: atom_id res chain seq x y z
N MET A 1 -7.76 -10.25 6.63
CA MET A 1 -7.12 -9.36 7.63
C MET A 1 -7.88 -8.05 7.66
N PRO A 2 -8.15 -7.42 8.83
CA PRO A 2 -8.76 -6.08 8.88
C PRO A 2 -7.86 -5.01 8.25
N ILE A 3 -8.45 -3.99 7.61
CA ILE A 3 -7.70 -2.85 7.02
C ILE A 3 -6.79 -2.17 8.05
N SER A 4 -7.27 -1.99 9.28
CA SER A 4 -6.51 -1.36 10.37
C SER A 4 -5.20 -2.11 10.70
N ALA A 5 -5.23 -3.44 10.67
CA ALA A 5 -4.04 -4.26 10.91
C ALA A 5 -3.03 -4.14 9.76
N LEU A 6 -3.52 -4.05 8.51
CA LEU A 6 -2.66 -3.81 7.34
C LEU A 6 -2.01 -2.42 7.41
N LEU A 7 -2.79 -1.38 7.70
CA LEU A 7 -2.28 -0.02 7.85
C LEU A 7 -1.23 0.08 8.97
N ALA A 8 -1.44 -0.61 10.09
CA ALA A 8 -0.46 -0.68 11.17
C ALA A 8 0.86 -1.34 10.73
N ARG A 9 0.80 -2.39 9.90
CA ARG A 9 2.00 -3.02 9.31
C ARG A 9 2.69 -2.07 8.33
N ILE A 10 1.94 -1.42 7.43
CA ILE A 10 2.48 -0.45 6.47
C ILE A 10 3.15 0.74 7.19
N ARG A 11 2.55 1.24 8.28
CA ARG A 11 3.11 2.37 9.04
C ARG A 11 4.50 2.10 9.59
N ARG A 12 4.80 0.85 9.94
CA ARG A 12 6.14 0.41 10.38
C ARG A 12 7.17 0.37 9.25
N LEU A 13 6.71 0.23 8.02
CA LEU A 13 7.54 0.12 6.82
C LEU A 13 7.78 1.46 6.13
N VAL A 14 6.95 2.48 6.39
CA VAL A 14 7.09 3.83 5.84
C VAL A 14 7.83 4.74 6.84
N PRO A 15 9.06 5.19 6.53
CA PRO A 15 9.77 6.15 7.38
C PRO A 15 9.01 7.46 7.53
N ASN A 16 9.18 8.15 8.66
CA ASN A 16 8.51 9.44 8.91
C ASN A 16 8.86 10.52 7.86
N THR A 17 10.05 10.44 7.25
CA THR A 17 10.46 11.32 6.14
C THR A 17 9.58 11.17 4.90
N ASN A 18 8.88 10.04 4.77
CA ASN A 18 7.96 9.73 3.66
C ASN A 18 6.50 9.72 4.15
N ALA A 19 6.14 10.56 5.12
CA ALA A 19 4.77 10.64 5.66
C ALA A 19 3.71 10.83 4.55
N ARG A 20 4.04 11.60 3.51
CA ARG A 20 3.15 11.81 2.35
C ARG A 20 2.78 10.50 1.64
N HIS A 21 3.69 9.53 1.53
CA HIS A 21 3.38 8.22 0.96
C HIS A 21 2.39 7.45 1.81
N TYR A 22 2.55 7.51 3.14
CA TYR A 22 1.63 6.87 4.06
C TYR A 22 0.22 7.49 3.98
N ASP A 23 0.14 8.82 3.96
CA ASP A 23 -1.13 9.54 3.85
C ASP A 23 -1.86 9.21 2.54
N GLU A 24 -1.13 9.11 1.43
CA GLU A 24 -1.71 8.73 0.15
C GLU A 24 -2.22 7.28 0.17
N ILE A 25 -1.52 6.35 0.81
CA ILE A 25 -2.00 4.98 1.01
C ILE A 25 -3.32 4.98 1.80
N VAL A 26 -3.38 5.68 2.93
CA VAL A 26 -4.59 5.79 3.77
C VAL A 26 -5.75 6.38 2.97
N ARG A 27 -5.50 7.46 2.23
CA ARG A 27 -6.48 8.12 1.37
C ARG A 27 -7.04 7.16 0.33
N ASN A 28 -6.18 6.41 -0.36
CA ASN A 28 -6.60 5.50 -1.43
C ASN A 28 -7.34 4.27 -0.92
N PHE A 29 -7.06 3.79 0.30
CA PHE A 29 -7.93 2.83 0.98
C PHE A 29 -9.30 3.45 1.32
N GLY A 30 -9.34 4.71 1.77
CA GLY A 30 -10.57 5.41 2.12
C GLY A 30 -11.54 5.63 0.94
N VAL A 31 -11.01 5.85 -0.27
CA VAL A 31 -11.82 6.02 -1.49
C VAL A 31 -11.98 4.72 -2.30
N GLY A 32 -11.46 3.58 -1.81
CA GLY A 32 -11.58 2.27 -2.45
C GLY A 32 -10.68 2.04 -3.67
N ALA A 33 -9.73 2.94 -3.94
CA ALA A 33 -8.72 2.79 -4.99
C ALA A 33 -7.63 1.76 -4.62
N LEU A 34 -7.37 1.58 -3.33
CA LEU A 34 -6.62 0.44 -2.80
C LEU A 34 -7.56 -0.51 -2.07
N ARG A 35 -7.34 -1.81 -2.25
CA ARG A 35 -8.08 -2.87 -1.58
C ARG A 35 -7.13 -3.74 -0.76
N PRO A 36 -7.59 -4.28 0.39
CA PRO A 36 -6.80 -5.24 1.13
C PRO A 36 -6.49 -6.46 0.26
N PRO A 37 -5.31 -7.07 0.44
CA PRO A 37 -5.01 -8.33 -0.22
C PRO A 37 -6.09 -9.39 0.03
N PRO A 38 -6.60 -10.06 -1.02
CA PRO A 38 -7.64 -11.09 -0.88
C PRO A 38 -7.12 -12.31 -0.11
N THR A 39 -5.81 -12.56 -0.16
CA THR A 39 -5.11 -13.57 0.63
C THR A 39 -4.11 -12.91 1.59
N PRO A 40 -3.81 -13.52 2.75
CA PRO A 40 -2.80 -12.98 3.65
C PRO A 40 -1.43 -12.92 2.97
N MET A 41 -0.86 -11.73 2.86
CA MET A 41 0.50 -11.49 2.37
C MET A 41 1.51 -11.53 3.51
N SER A 42 2.68 -12.13 3.28
CA SER A 42 3.79 -12.17 4.24
C SER A 42 4.38 -10.77 4.51
N ASP A 43 5.11 -10.62 5.62
CA ASP A 43 5.79 -9.35 5.94
C ASP A 43 6.84 -8.99 4.88
N GLY A 44 7.53 -9.97 4.30
CA GLY A 44 8.53 -9.73 3.25
C GLY A 44 7.93 -9.25 1.94
N GLU A 45 6.81 -9.84 1.52
CA GLU A 45 6.07 -9.38 0.33
C GLU A 45 5.51 -7.98 0.54
N LEU A 46 4.96 -7.68 1.73
CA LEU A 46 4.49 -6.34 2.08
C LEU A 46 5.63 -5.33 2.07
N ALA A 47 6.75 -5.65 2.72
CA ALA A 47 7.93 -4.78 2.77
C ALA A 47 8.44 -4.47 1.38
N ARG A 48 8.48 -5.46 0.48
CA ARG A 48 8.88 -5.26 -0.92
C ARG A 48 7.90 -4.37 -1.68
N ALA A 49 6.59 -4.56 -1.49
CA ALA A 49 5.57 -3.74 -2.12
C ALA A 49 5.71 -2.26 -1.72
N ILE A 50 5.86 -2.00 -0.43
CA ILE A 50 6.05 -0.66 0.11
C ILE A 50 7.38 -0.07 -0.32
N ALA A 51 8.49 -0.81 -0.22
CA ALA A 51 9.81 -0.32 -0.62
C ALA A 51 9.87 0.11 -2.08
N GLU A 52 9.13 -0.54 -2.97
CA GLU A 52 9.04 -0.13 -4.36
C GLU A 52 8.15 1.09 -4.56
N PHE A 53 7.01 1.19 -3.86
CA PHE A 53 6.17 2.39 -3.87
C PHE A 53 6.92 3.64 -3.36
N LEU A 54 7.82 3.47 -2.39
CA LEU A 54 8.62 4.56 -1.83
C LEU A 54 9.70 5.09 -2.78
N LYS A 55 9.98 4.43 -3.91
CA LYS A 55 10.99 4.89 -4.89
C LYS A 55 10.53 6.08 -5.70
N ASP A 56 9.24 6.17 -5.94
CA ASP A 56 8.62 7.19 -6.78
C ASP A 56 7.80 8.18 -5.94
N ALA A 57 7.45 9.33 -6.52
CA ALA A 57 6.47 10.20 -5.90
C ALA A 57 5.10 9.47 -5.79
N PRO A 58 4.28 9.74 -4.76
CA PRO A 58 2.99 9.09 -4.57
C PRO A 58 1.94 9.65 -5.56
N THR A 59 2.10 9.32 -6.84
CA THR A 59 1.18 9.65 -7.94
C THR A 59 0.14 8.54 -8.14
N THR A 60 -0.89 8.83 -8.93
CA THR A 60 -1.92 7.85 -9.34
C THR A 60 -1.30 6.56 -9.90
N GLU A 61 -0.26 6.68 -10.72
CA GLU A 61 0.41 5.53 -11.34
C GLU A 61 1.14 4.66 -10.30
N SER A 62 1.87 5.30 -9.38
CA SER A 62 2.58 4.59 -8.31
C SER A 62 1.60 3.89 -7.34
N VAL A 63 0.45 4.53 -7.06
CA VAL A 63 -0.62 3.94 -6.24
C VAL A 63 -1.27 2.76 -6.97
N ALA A 64 -1.55 2.88 -8.27
CA ALA A 64 -2.08 1.77 -9.05
C ALA A 64 -1.08 0.59 -9.09
N ALA A 65 0.22 0.86 -9.18
CA ALA A 65 1.25 -0.17 -9.09
C ALA A 65 1.28 -0.85 -7.71
N LEU A 66 1.13 -0.10 -6.62
CA LEU A 66 0.96 -0.65 -5.28
C LEU A 66 -0.32 -1.49 -5.18
N GLY A 67 -1.44 -1.01 -5.73
CA GLY A 67 -2.71 -1.71 -5.78
C GLY A 67 -2.60 -3.09 -6.41
N ARG A 68 -1.96 -3.20 -7.58
CA ARG A 68 -1.70 -4.50 -8.24
C ARG A 68 -0.86 -5.47 -7.42
N ARG A 69 -0.03 -4.97 -6.51
CA ARG A 69 0.80 -5.81 -5.62
C ARG A 69 0.03 -6.30 -4.42
N LEU A 70 -0.84 -5.45 -3.88
CA LEU A 70 -1.70 -5.81 -2.78
C LEU A 70 -2.81 -6.76 -3.24
N ASP A 71 -3.41 -6.48 -4.40
CA ASP A 71 -4.48 -7.25 -4.99
C ASP A 71 -4.22 -7.43 -6.51
N PRO A 72 -3.58 -8.54 -6.91
CA PRO A 72 -3.35 -8.85 -8.32
C PRO A 72 -4.63 -9.06 -9.13
N THR A 73 -5.76 -9.23 -8.45
CA THR A 73 -7.08 -9.47 -9.06
C THR A 73 -7.89 -8.18 -9.22
N SER A 74 -7.39 -7.04 -8.70
CA SER A 74 -8.06 -5.74 -8.88
C SER A 74 -8.00 -5.32 -10.35
N PRO A 75 -9.16 -5.14 -11.02
CA PRO A 75 -9.19 -4.56 -12.36
C PRO A 75 -8.87 -3.05 -12.27
N LEU A 76 -8.27 -2.54 -13.35
CA LEU A 76 -7.88 -1.13 -13.55
C LEU A 76 -9.06 -0.17 -13.35
#